data_AF-A0AA86P5M5-F1
#
_entry.id   AF-A0AA86P5M5-F1
#
_cell.length_a   1.000
_cell.length_b   1.000
_cell.length_c   1.000
_cell.angle_alpha   90.00
_cell.angle_beta   90.00
_cell.angle_gamma   90.00
#
_symmetry.space_group_name_H-M   'P 1'
#
loop_
_entity.id
_entity.type
_entity.pdbx_description
1 polymer ?
#
loop_
_entity_poly.entity_id
_entity_poly.type
_entity_poly.pdbx_seq_one_letter_code
_entity_poly.pdbx_strand_id
1 'polypeptide(L)'
;MQQRDQFQIFRHFFEQKFSNIPSKKINMENEAYKQLPPKMIKQISVDVARGLWRFYPLFQLPIDSCQVLQQIFVRFFLTLWINLPQHLQQKYFQSVTDSFEVVFAAYFRFENFDLFFSAFDVDKETVVDFQLVFEKPEKVFHLSICWAIHLADKTDFNLSFFTRVGKKVIYWMNKDKIVHKVMQYMNDDEMSGFLMKHTVSCCLHSTRSFRLSVILTQAMMCLSFDNQAKLIARLTLVGARVYSPHLFPIDDPGYEQKFKLAIERVPEQCEDLTYTINDILTHALDELLKIKENENVLIELIKEFVDNN
;
A
#
# COMPACT_ATOMS: atom_id res chain seq x y z
N MET A 1 21.02 3.52 -9.97
CA MET A 1 21.26 4.84 -9.35
C MET A 1 19.94 5.52 -8.94
N GLN A 2 19.01 5.81 -9.87
CA GLN A 2 17.75 6.53 -9.59
C GLN A 2 16.80 5.95 -8.50
N GLN A 3 16.82 4.64 -8.22
CA GLN A 3 15.93 4.03 -7.22
C GLN A 3 16.40 4.24 -5.77
N ARG A 4 17.72 4.24 -5.52
CA ARG A 4 18.27 4.46 -4.16
C ARG A 4 18.05 5.90 -3.69
N ASP A 5 18.04 6.84 -4.63
CA ASP A 5 17.75 8.25 -4.36
C ASP A 5 16.31 8.44 -3.87
N GLN A 6 15.35 7.68 -4.38
CA GLN A 6 13.96 7.74 -3.91
C GLN A 6 13.80 7.26 -2.46
N PHE A 7 14.53 6.22 -2.05
CA PHE A 7 14.54 5.81 -0.64
C PHE A 7 15.21 6.84 0.26
N GLN A 8 16.24 7.53 -0.20
CA GLN A 8 16.84 8.63 0.58
C GLN A 8 15.85 9.79 0.76
N ILE A 9 15.17 10.19 -0.32
CA ILE A 9 14.12 11.22 -0.28
C ILE A 9 13.00 10.79 0.68
N PHE A 10 12.52 9.55 0.56
CA PHE A 10 11.49 9.02 1.44
C PHE A 10 11.93 8.97 2.90
N ARG A 11 13.15 8.49 3.19
CA ARG A 11 13.71 8.47 4.55
C ARG A 11 13.73 9.87 5.15
N HIS A 12 14.27 10.84 4.41
CA HIS A 12 14.32 12.23 4.87
C HIS A 12 12.92 12.78 5.20
N PHE A 13 11.96 12.58 4.29
CA PHE A 13 10.57 12.96 4.50
C PHE A 13 9.96 12.27 5.74
N PHE A 14 10.13 10.96 5.86
CA PHE A 14 9.56 10.16 6.94
C PHE A 14 10.13 10.56 8.30
N GLU A 15 11.44 10.81 8.37
CA GLU A 15 12.11 11.31 9.56
C GLU A 15 11.62 12.70 9.94
N GLN A 16 11.49 13.63 8.99
CA GLN A 16 10.94 14.96 9.25
C GLN A 16 9.50 14.91 9.75
N LYS A 17 8.68 14.02 9.18
CA LYS A 17 7.26 13.88 9.56
C LYS A 17 7.10 13.46 11.02
N PHE A 18 8.03 12.65 11.54
CA PHE A 18 7.95 12.07 12.89
C PHE A 18 9.09 12.51 13.83
N SER A 19 9.87 13.53 13.46
CA SER A 19 11.05 13.98 14.21
C SER A 19 10.75 14.49 15.62
N ASN A 20 9.53 14.98 15.84
CA ASN A 20 9.12 15.64 17.08
C ASN A 20 8.46 14.69 18.08
N ILE A 21 8.40 13.39 17.78
CA ILE A 21 7.77 12.41 18.66
C ILE A 21 8.86 11.79 19.56
N PRO A 22 8.75 11.91 20.90
CA PRO A 22 9.74 11.38 21.82
C PRO A 22 9.96 9.87 21.63
N SER A 23 11.22 9.44 21.58
CA SER A 23 11.57 8.03 21.49
C SER A 23 11.12 7.28 22.74
N LYS A 24 10.36 6.20 22.57
CA LYS A 24 10.12 5.22 23.64
C LYS A 24 11.15 4.11 23.57
N LYS A 25 11.45 3.49 24.71
CA LYS A 25 12.25 2.25 24.75
C LYS A 25 11.49 1.17 23.99
N ILE A 26 12.14 0.55 23.00
CA ILE A 26 11.55 -0.46 22.14
C ILE A 26 12.03 -1.83 22.63
N ASN A 27 11.09 -2.74 22.87
CA ASN A 27 11.42 -4.13 23.14
C ASN A 27 11.74 -4.84 21.83
N MET A 28 13.03 -5.06 21.56
CA MET A 28 13.52 -5.80 20.40
C MET A 28 13.99 -7.23 20.76
N GLU A 29 13.63 -7.75 21.93
CA GLU A 29 13.92 -9.13 22.28
C GLU A 29 13.24 -10.07 21.27
N ASN A 30 14.00 -11.05 20.77
CA ASN A 30 13.58 -11.90 19.65
C ASN A 30 12.23 -12.58 19.86
N GLU A 31 11.85 -12.88 21.10
CA GLU A 31 10.62 -13.58 21.43
C GLU A 31 9.54 -12.70 22.07
N ALA A 32 9.77 -11.39 22.24
CA ALA A 32 8.82 -10.50 22.90
C ALA A 32 7.43 -10.52 22.22
N TYR A 33 7.40 -10.68 20.90
CA TYR A 33 6.15 -10.75 20.14
C TYR A 33 5.30 -11.99 20.50
N LYS A 34 5.86 -13.03 21.13
CA LYS A 34 5.10 -14.21 21.60
C LYS A 34 4.07 -13.85 22.67
N GLN A 35 4.12 -12.63 23.21
CA GLN A 35 3.10 -12.04 24.09
C GLN A 35 1.82 -11.63 23.33
N LEU A 36 1.86 -11.47 22.00
CA LEU A 36 0.68 -11.22 21.19
C LEU A 36 -0.22 -12.47 21.12
N PRO A 37 -1.53 -12.32 20.89
CA PRO A 37 -2.43 -13.45 20.68
C PRO A 37 -1.97 -14.34 19.52
N PRO A 38 -1.91 -15.69 19.67
CA PRO A 38 -1.40 -16.59 18.63
C PRO A 38 -2.12 -16.46 17.28
N LYS A 39 -3.43 -16.19 17.29
CA LYS A 39 -4.21 -15.95 16.06
C LYS A 39 -3.72 -14.74 15.28
N MET A 40 -3.32 -13.68 15.98
CA MET A 40 -2.81 -12.45 15.37
C MET A 40 -1.40 -12.65 14.82
N ILE A 41 -0.53 -13.33 15.56
CA ILE A 41 0.79 -13.72 15.05
C ILE A 41 0.65 -14.50 13.75
N LYS A 42 -0.24 -15.51 13.73
CA LYS A 42 -0.53 -16.30 12.53
C LYS A 42 -1.05 -15.43 11.38
N GLN A 43 -1.98 -14.52 11.66
CA GLN A 43 -2.55 -13.63 10.63
C GLN A 43 -1.48 -12.71 10.02
N ILE A 44 -0.68 -12.04 10.86
CA ILE A 44 0.42 -11.18 10.42
C ILE A 44 1.41 -11.98 9.57
N SER A 45 1.81 -13.17 10.00
CA SER A 45 2.73 -14.02 9.25
C SER A 45 2.18 -14.40 7.88
N VAL A 46 0.88 -14.73 7.78
CA VAL A 46 0.23 -15.04 6.50
C VAL A 46 0.15 -13.83 5.58
N ASP A 47 -0.20 -12.66 6.12
CA ASP A 47 -0.34 -11.43 5.34
C ASP A 47 1.03 -10.97 4.80
N VAL A 48 2.08 -11.04 5.62
CA VAL A 48 3.44 -10.69 5.21
C VAL A 48 4.04 -11.71 4.22
N ALA A 49 3.76 -13.01 4.37
CA ALA A 49 4.23 -14.03 3.41
C ALA A 49 3.65 -13.84 2.00
N ARG A 50 2.58 -13.04 1.87
CA ARG A 50 1.99 -12.64 0.59
C ARG A 50 2.46 -11.26 0.11
N GLY A 51 3.27 -10.57 0.92
CA GLY A 51 3.79 -9.23 0.68
C GLY A 51 5.19 -9.20 0.07
N LEU A 52 5.76 -7.99 -0.02
CA LEU A 52 7.11 -7.65 -0.50
C LEU A 52 7.44 -7.92 -1.97
N TRP A 53 6.59 -8.62 -2.72
CA TRP A 53 6.84 -8.98 -4.12
C TRP A 53 7.19 -7.79 -5.02
N ARG A 54 6.63 -6.61 -4.74
CA ARG A 54 6.89 -5.37 -5.52
C ARG A 54 8.31 -4.81 -5.34
N PHE A 55 8.99 -5.17 -4.26
CA PHE A 55 10.37 -4.74 -4.02
C PHE A 55 11.39 -5.79 -4.45
N TYR A 56 10.94 -7.02 -4.74
CA TYR A 56 11.80 -8.12 -5.16
C TYR A 56 12.74 -7.77 -6.34
N PRO A 57 12.28 -7.10 -7.42
CA PRO A 57 13.17 -6.67 -8.49
C PRO A 57 14.29 -5.72 -8.06
N LEU A 58 14.12 -4.98 -6.95
CA LEU A 58 15.16 -4.10 -6.40
C LEU A 58 16.29 -4.90 -5.76
N PHE A 59 15.98 -6.09 -5.27
CA PHE A 59 16.91 -6.87 -4.47
C PHE A 59 17.85 -7.71 -5.35
N GLN A 60 17.50 -7.94 -6.63
CA GLN A 60 18.28 -8.77 -7.57
C GLN A 60 18.63 -10.16 -7.00
N LEU A 61 17.80 -10.67 -6.10
CA LEU A 61 18.08 -11.91 -5.38
C LEU A 61 17.58 -13.13 -6.16
N PRO A 62 18.09 -14.34 -5.88
CA PRO A 62 17.45 -15.60 -6.25
C PRO A 62 16.00 -15.70 -5.74
N ILE A 63 15.15 -16.54 -6.36
CA ILE A 63 13.71 -16.67 -5.98
C ILE A 63 13.56 -17.14 -4.53
N ASP A 64 14.42 -18.04 -4.09
CA ASP A 64 14.42 -18.59 -2.73
C ASP A 64 14.75 -17.53 -1.66
N SER A 65 15.38 -16.42 -2.05
CA SER A 65 15.69 -15.30 -1.16
C SER A 65 14.48 -14.44 -0.81
N CYS A 66 13.37 -14.56 -1.53
CA CYS A 66 12.12 -13.85 -1.20
C CYS A 66 11.57 -14.32 0.15
N GLN A 67 11.63 -15.63 0.42
CA GLN A 67 11.14 -16.21 1.67
C GLN A 67 11.95 -15.70 2.87
N VAL A 68 13.28 -15.62 2.73
CA VAL A 68 14.16 -15.07 3.77
C VAL A 68 13.79 -13.62 4.09
N LEU A 69 13.60 -12.79 3.06
CA LEU A 69 13.23 -11.41 3.26
C LEU A 69 11.85 -11.25 3.90
N GLN A 70 10.88 -12.06 3.47
CA GLN A 70 9.55 -12.12 4.07
C GLN A 70 9.63 -12.51 5.55
N GLN A 71 10.45 -13.49 5.93
CA GLN A 71 10.63 -13.84 7.34
C GLN A 71 11.27 -12.70 8.15
N ILE A 72 12.27 -12.00 7.60
CA ILE A 72 12.85 -10.81 8.26
C ILE A 72 11.78 -9.73 8.44
N PHE A 73 10.94 -9.50 7.43
CA PHE A 73 9.85 -8.53 7.53
C PHE A 73 8.73 -8.97 8.48
N VAL A 74 8.40 -10.26 8.58
CA VAL A 74 7.50 -10.81 9.61
C VAL A 74 8.02 -10.42 10.99
N ARG A 75 9.32 -10.67 11.24
CA ARG A 75 9.96 -10.34 12.53
C ARG A 75 9.90 -8.85 12.79
N PHE A 76 10.30 -8.03 11.81
CA PHE A 76 10.20 -6.57 11.91
C PHE A 76 8.77 -6.12 12.26
N PHE A 77 7.77 -6.61 11.53
CA PHE A 77 6.39 -6.16 11.73
C PHE A 77 5.82 -6.63 13.08
N LEU A 78 6.12 -7.86 13.51
CA LEU A 78 5.70 -8.38 14.82
C LEU A 78 6.36 -7.60 15.98
N THR A 79 7.66 -7.31 15.87
CA THR A 79 8.39 -6.48 16.86
C THR A 79 7.82 -5.07 16.90
N LEU A 80 7.48 -4.47 15.76
CA LEU A 80 6.76 -3.21 15.72
C LEU A 80 5.41 -3.30 16.43
N TRP A 81 4.63 -4.34 16.11
CA TRP A 81 3.24 -4.45 16.56
C TRP A 81 3.11 -4.66 18.07
N ILE A 82 3.97 -5.49 18.66
CA ILE A 82 3.98 -5.69 20.12
C ILE A 82 4.38 -4.42 20.90
N ASN A 83 5.09 -3.49 20.25
CA ASN A 83 5.49 -2.22 20.86
C ASN A 83 4.44 -1.10 20.67
N LEU A 84 3.30 -1.38 20.04
CA LEU A 84 2.16 -0.44 20.01
C LEU A 84 1.48 -0.36 21.37
N PRO A 85 0.75 0.73 21.67
CA PRO A 85 -0.17 0.77 22.81
C PRO A 85 -1.11 -0.44 22.84
N GLN A 86 -1.34 -1.03 24.02
CA GLN A 86 -2.08 -2.29 24.18
C GLN A 86 -3.47 -2.28 23.52
N HIS A 87 -4.17 -1.13 23.55
CA HIS A 87 -5.48 -0.98 22.91
C HIS A 87 -5.44 -1.02 21.37
N LEU A 88 -4.28 -0.73 20.75
CA LEU A 88 -4.07 -0.84 19.31
C LEU A 88 -3.59 -2.22 18.89
N GLN A 89 -2.85 -2.93 19.76
CA GLN A 89 -2.34 -4.27 19.46
C GLN A 89 -3.47 -5.21 19.03
N GLN A 90 -4.65 -5.11 19.66
CA GLN A 90 -5.81 -5.96 19.36
C GLN A 90 -6.56 -5.58 18.08
N LYS A 91 -6.23 -4.47 17.45
CA LYS A 91 -6.95 -3.93 16.28
C LYS A 91 -6.21 -4.19 14.96
N TYR A 92 -5.48 -5.29 14.87
CA TYR A 92 -4.84 -5.66 13.59
C TYR A 92 -5.89 -5.85 12.49
N PHE A 93 -5.66 -5.25 11.33
CA PHE A 93 -6.48 -5.43 10.14
C PHE A 93 -5.60 -5.80 8.94
N GLN A 94 -6.15 -6.62 8.05
CA GLN A 94 -5.44 -7.10 6.87
C GLN A 94 -5.10 -5.94 5.92
N SER A 95 -3.92 -6.00 5.29
CA SER A 95 -3.36 -4.98 4.36
C SER A 95 -2.73 -3.75 5.03
N VAL A 96 -2.73 -3.64 6.36
CA VAL A 96 -1.97 -2.61 7.07
C VAL A 96 -0.48 -2.67 6.73
N THR A 97 0.03 -3.89 6.52
CA THR A 97 1.44 -4.21 6.26
C THR A 97 1.98 -3.55 5.01
N ASP A 98 1.13 -3.27 4.00
CA ASP A 98 1.54 -2.71 2.71
C ASP A 98 2.39 -1.44 2.84
N SER A 99 1.93 -0.49 3.66
CA SER A 99 2.64 0.79 3.87
C SER A 99 3.95 0.61 4.63
N PHE A 100 4.05 -0.42 5.47
CA PHE A 100 5.25 -0.73 6.24
C PHE A 100 6.30 -1.45 5.41
N GLU A 101 5.92 -2.10 4.31
CA GLU A 101 6.90 -2.65 3.37
C GLU A 101 7.75 -1.55 2.74
N VAL A 102 7.17 -0.38 2.44
CA VAL A 102 7.91 0.78 1.92
C VAL A 102 8.90 1.29 2.97
N VAL A 103 8.47 1.38 4.23
CA VAL A 103 9.36 1.77 5.34
C VAL A 103 10.48 0.76 5.51
N PHE A 104 10.15 -0.53 5.59
CA PHE A 104 11.12 -1.62 5.69
C PHE A 104 12.17 -1.54 4.57
N ALA A 105 11.72 -1.51 3.31
CA ALA A 105 12.61 -1.48 2.16
C ALA A 105 13.47 -0.20 2.11
N ALA A 106 12.99 0.93 2.64
CA ALA A 106 13.73 2.19 2.64
C ALA A 106 14.92 2.20 3.60
N TYR A 107 14.84 1.45 4.70
CA TYR A 107 15.90 1.39 5.71
C TYR A 107 16.73 0.11 5.64
N PHE A 108 16.28 -0.90 4.92
CA PHE A 108 16.98 -2.18 4.79
C PHE A 108 18.38 -2.02 4.19
N ARG A 109 19.37 -2.63 4.84
CA ARG A 109 20.78 -2.65 4.40
C ARG A 109 21.01 -3.76 3.38
N PHE A 110 20.71 -3.45 2.12
CA PHE A 110 20.81 -4.42 1.02
C PHE A 110 22.22 -5.00 0.86
N GLU A 111 23.27 -4.25 1.19
CA GLU A 111 24.66 -4.72 1.11
C GLU A 111 24.97 -5.89 2.05
N ASN A 112 24.17 -6.10 3.09
CA ASN A 112 24.35 -7.20 4.04
C ASN A 112 23.52 -8.44 3.69
N PHE A 113 22.78 -8.43 2.57
CA PHE A 113 21.81 -9.50 2.29
C PHE A 113 22.46 -10.89 2.18
N ASP A 114 23.64 -11.00 1.55
CA ASP A 114 24.33 -12.28 1.41
C ASP A 114 24.75 -12.87 2.77
N LEU A 115 25.13 -12.02 3.73
CA LEU A 115 25.43 -12.42 5.09
C LEU A 115 24.18 -13.02 5.76
N PHE A 116 23.02 -12.40 5.57
CA PHE A 116 21.75 -12.94 6.06
C PHE A 116 21.40 -14.27 5.42
N PHE A 117 21.47 -14.33 4.10
CA PHE A 117 21.10 -15.52 3.34
C PHE A 117 21.96 -16.72 3.75
N SER A 118 23.26 -16.52 3.95
CA SER A 118 24.19 -17.58 4.40
C SER A 118 23.94 -18.06 5.84
N ALA A 119 23.35 -17.22 6.69
CA ALA A 119 23.04 -17.54 8.07
C ALA A 119 21.62 -18.09 8.25
N PHE A 120 20.80 -18.09 7.19
CA PHE A 120 19.39 -18.44 7.26
C PHE A 120 19.17 -19.93 7.01
N ASP A 121 18.60 -20.62 8.00
CA ASP A 121 18.08 -21.97 7.86
C ASP A 121 16.55 -21.87 7.79
N VAL A 122 16.00 -22.05 6.59
CA VAL A 122 14.57 -21.85 6.28
C VAL A 122 13.68 -22.75 7.16
N ASP A 123 14.22 -23.87 7.64
CA ASP A 123 13.51 -24.87 8.46
C ASP A 123 13.61 -24.61 9.97
N LYS A 124 14.36 -23.59 10.42
CA LYS A 124 14.52 -23.25 11.84
C LYS A 124 13.93 -21.88 12.17
N GLU A 125 13.52 -21.74 13.43
CA GLU A 125 13.07 -20.45 13.97
C GLU A 125 14.25 -19.46 13.90
N THR A 126 14.27 -18.62 12.87
CA THR A 126 15.43 -17.77 12.61
C THR A 126 15.43 -16.58 13.56
N VAL A 127 16.53 -16.45 14.29
CA VAL A 127 16.88 -15.28 15.08
C VAL A 127 17.33 -14.18 14.12
N VAL A 128 16.66 -13.03 14.16
CA VAL A 128 16.99 -11.89 13.30
C VAL A 128 17.74 -10.85 14.12
N ASP A 129 19.02 -10.65 13.80
CA ASP A 129 19.77 -9.51 14.33
C ASP A 129 19.48 -8.25 13.51
N PHE A 130 18.61 -7.39 14.05
CA PHE A 130 18.22 -6.14 13.38
C PHE A 130 19.38 -5.14 13.22
N GLN A 131 20.50 -5.27 13.93
CA GLN A 131 21.69 -4.42 13.73
C GLN A 131 22.40 -4.73 12.40
N LEU A 132 22.27 -5.96 11.92
CA LEU A 132 22.74 -6.35 10.60
C LEU A 132 21.76 -5.85 9.51
N VAL A 133 20.46 -5.71 9.85
CA VAL A 133 19.37 -5.42 8.88
C VAL A 133 19.26 -3.92 8.65
N PHE A 134 19.41 -3.13 9.72
CA PHE A 134 19.24 -1.69 9.73
C PHE A 134 20.45 -1.02 10.37
N GLU A 135 20.86 0.15 9.88
CA GLU A 135 21.97 0.90 10.48
C GLU A 135 21.63 1.40 11.89
N LYS A 136 20.36 1.77 12.11
CA LYS A 136 19.84 2.31 13.38
C LYS A 136 18.48 1.69 13.69
N PRO A 137 18.42 0.40 14.08
CA PRO A 137 17.15 -0.33 14.19
C PRO A 137 16.16 0.34 15.14
N GLU A 138 16.61 0.84 16.30
CA GLU A 138 15.75 1.58 17.25
C GLU A 138 15.05 2.78 16.61
N LYS A 139 15.77 3.53 15.77
CA LYS A 139 15.19 4.67 15.04
C LYS A 139 14.13 4.21 14.05
N VAL A 140 14.41 3.14 13.28
CA VAL A 140 13.46 2.60 12.29
C VAL A 140 12.18 2.13 12.97
N PHE A 141 12.31 1.35 14.04
CA PHE A 141 11.16 0.88 14.82
C PHE A 141 10.40 2.06 15.44
N HIS A 142 11.08 3.05 16.01
CA HIS A 142 10.44 4.24 16.58
C HIS A 142 9.57 4.96 15.55
N LEU A 143 10.15 5.26 14.38
CA LEU A 143 9.43 5.95 13.31
C LEU A 143 8.25 5.12 12.79
N SER A 144 8.43 3.80 12.72
CA SER A 144 7.38 2.90 12.25
C SER A 144 6.24 2.75 13.27
N ILE A 145 6.55 2.73 14.57
CA ILE A 145 5.54 2.82 15.65
C ILE A 145 4.79 4.15 15.56
N CYS A 146 5.49 5.26 15.34
CA CYS A 146 4.85 6.57 15.15
C CYS A 146 3.91 6.56 13.94
N TRP A 147 4.31 5.92 12.84
CA TRP A 147 3.46 5.74 11.67
C TRP A 147 2.23 4.88 11.96
N ALA A 148 2.38 3.76 12.67
CA ALA A 148 1.27 2.90 13.08
C ALA A 148 0.27 3.65 13.98
N ILE A 149 0.75 4.42 14.96
CA ILE A 149 -0.11 5.25 15.81
C ILE A 149 -0.80 6.32 14.97
N HIS A 150 -0.08 7.01 14.07
CA HIS A 150 -0.67 8.00 13.20
C HIS A 150 -1.77 7.41 12.29
N LEU A 151 -1.57 6.20 11.76
CA LEU A 151 -2.60 5.48 11.02
C LEU A 151 -3.79 5.09 11.91
N ALA A 152 -3.53 4.66 13.14
CA ALA A 152 -4.56 4.29 14.10
C ALA A 152 -5.40 5.49 14.54
N ASP A 153 -4.80 6.62 14.89
CA ASP A 153 -5.50 7.85 15.28
C ASP A 153 -6.49 8.31 14.19
N LYS A 154 -6.13 7.99 12.96
CA LYS A 154 -6.85 8.35 11.74
C LYS A 154 -7.95 7.32 11.38
N THR A 155 -7.67 6.03 11.45
CA THR A 155 -8.57 4.96 10.97
C THR A 155 -9.31 4.20 12.08
N ASP A 156 -8.82 4.30 13.31
CA ASP A 156 -9.06 3.39 14.44
C ASP A 156 -8.88 1.89 14.09
N PHE A 157 -8.20 1.60 12.97
CA PHE A 157 -8.12 0.27 12.38
C PHE A 157 -9.48 -0.44 12.27
N ASN A 158 -10.52 0.32 11.94
CA ASN A 158 -11.90 -0.12 12.00
C ASN A 158 -12.47 -0.37 10.59
N LEU A 159 -13.09 -1.54 10.37
CA LEU A 159 -13.70 -1.86 9.06
C LEU A 159 -14.76 -0.83 8.65
N SER A 160 -15.60 -0.39 9.59
CA SER A 160 -16.63 0.63 9.33
C SER A 160 -16.03 1.96 8.86
N PHE A 161 -14.81 2.28 9.31
CA PHE A 161 -14.09 3.44 8.84
C PHE A 161 -13.79 3.32 7.35
N PHE A 162 -13.23 2.18 6.92
CA PHE A 162 -12.88 1.95 5.52
C PHE A 162 -14.12 1.85 4.61
N THR A 163 -15.23 1.30 5.09
CA THR A 163 -16.52 1.34 4.39
C THR A 163 -16.98 2.79 4.16
N ARG A 164 -16.86 3.68 5.15
CA ARG A 164 -17.19 5.11 4.93
C ARG A 164 -16.28 5.78 3.93
N VAL A 165 -14.98 5.44 3.91
CA VAL A 165 -14.05 5.96 2.90
C VAL A 165 -14.44 5.45 1.52
N GLY A 166 -14.82 4.17 1.37
CA GLY A 166 -15.34 3.62 0.11
C GLY A 166 -16.58 4.36 -0.39
N LYS A 167 -17.55 4.63 0.48
CA LYS A 167 -18.71 5.49 0.14
C LYS A 167 -18.32 6.91 -0.28
N LYS A 168 -17.28 7.48 0.32
CA LYS A 168 -16.74 8.78 -0.12
C LYS A 168 -16.10 8.71 -1.50
N VAL A 169 -15.40 7.63 -1.83
CA VAL A 169 -14.85 7.42 -3.18
C VAL A 169 -15.99 7.43 -4.19
N ILE A 170 -17.06 6.66 -3.94
CA ILE A 170 -18.27 6.63 -4.78
C ILE A 170 -18.89 8.02 -4.91
N TYR A 171 -19.04 8.76 -3.80
CA TYR A 171 -19.53 10.13 -3.82
C TYR A 171 -18.72 11.04 -4.75
N TRP A 172 -17.39 10.95 -4.70
CA TRP A 172 -16.51 11.75 -5.56
C TRP A 172 -16.57 11.31 -7.02
N MET A 173 -16.69 10.01 -7.28
CA MET A 173 -16.90 9.48 -8.64
C MET A 173 -18.23 9.98 -9.23
N ASN A 174 -19.30 10.01 -8.44
CA ASN A 174 -20.62 10.50 -8.84
C ASN A 174 -20.68 12.02 -9.10
N LYS A 175 -19.61 12.78 -8.83
CA LYS A 175 -19.51 14.18 -9.31
C LYS A 175 -19.29 14.27 -10.80
N ASP A 176 -18.78 13.20 -11.41
CA ASP A 176 -18.66 13.07 -12.85
C ASP A 176 -20.01 12.64 -13.45
N LYS A 177 -20.56 13.45 -14.35
CA LYS A 177 -21.91 13.24 -14.90
C LYS A 177 -22.05 11.94 -15.69
N ILE A 178 -20.99 11.58 -16.42
CA ILE A 178 -20.99 10.36 -17.26
C ILE A 178 -20.98 9.15 -16.33
N VAL A 179 -20.04 9.16 -15.38
CA VAL A 179 -19.90 8.09 -14.38
C VAL A 179 -21.16 7.93 -13.56
N HIS A 180 -21.76 9.03 -13.11
CA HIS A 180 -23.00 9.00 -12.33
C HIS A 180 -24.12 8.26 -13.09
N LYS A 181 -24.26 8.52 -14.39
CA LYS A 181 -25.27 7.85 -15.23
C LYS A 181 -24.99 6.35 -15.38
N VAL A 182 -23.73 5.94 -15.40
CA VAL A 182 -23.31 4.54 -15.47
C VAL A 182 -23.53 3.83 -14.12
N MET A 183 -23.21 4.52 -13.03
CA MET A 183 -23.26 3.98 -11.66
C MET A 183 -24.64 4.06 -10.99
N GLN A 184 -25.61 4.79 -11.53
CA GLN A 184 -26.94 4.97 -10.93
C GLN A 184 -27.72 3.66 -10.71
N TYR A 185 -27.31 2.57 -11.37
CA TYR A 185 -27.93 1.25 -11.27
C TYR A 185 -27.22 0.33 -10.27
N MET A 186 -26.16 0.82 -9.61
CA MET A 186 -25.33 0.02 -8.73
C MET A 186 -25.67 0.28 -7.26
N ASN A 187 -25.47 -0.73 -6.42
CA ASN A 187 -25.63 -0.61 -4.98
C ASN A 187 -24.34 -0.02 -4.36
N ASP A 188 -24.45 1.11 -3.68
CA ASP A 188 -23.33 1.79 -3.01
C ASP A 188 -22.60 0.92 -1.97
N ASP A 189 -23.31 0.05 -1.25
CA ASP A 189 -22.71 -0.84 -0.25
C ASP A 189 -21.86 -1.92 -0.92
N GLU A 190 -22.33 -2.50 -2.02
CA GLU A 190 -21.58 -3.49 -2.80
C GLU A 190 -20.33 -2.86 -3.42
N MET A 191 -20.50 -1.71 -4.09
CA MET A 191 -19.39 -0.95 -4.66
C MET A 191 -18.36 -0.55 -3.62
N SER A 192 -18.81 -0.12 -2.44
CA SER A 192 -17.91 0.25 -1.35
C SER A 192 -17.12 -0.97 -0.86
N GLY A 193 -17.69 -2.17 -0.91
CA GLY A 193 -17.00 -3.41 -0.61
C GLY A 193 -15.86 -3.69 -1.58
N PHE A 194 -16.11 -3.55 -2.89
CA PHE A 194 -15.09 -3.74 -3.93
C PHE A 194 -13.96 -2.72 -3.86
N LEU A 195 -14.30 -1.44 -3.62
CA LEU A 195 -13.31 -0.36 -3.52
C LEU A 195 -12.49 -0.42 -2.23
N MET A 196 -12.93 -1.21 -1.24
CA MET A 196 -12.26 -1.30 0.07
C MET A 196 -10.79 -1.73 -0.05
N LYS A 197 -10.45 -2.62 -1.00
CA LYS A 197 -9.06 -3.03 -1.24
C LYS A 197 -8.14 -1.86 -1.61
N HIS A 198 -8.69 -0.80 -2.20
CA HIS A 198 -7.94 0.40 -2.59
C HIS A 198 -7.91 1.44 -1.47
N THR A 199 -8.97 1.54 -0.66
CA THR A 199 -9.04 2.53 0.43
C THR A 199 -8.19 2.15 1.63
N VAL A 200 -8.05 0.86 1.92
CA VAL A 200 -7.34 0.35 3.09
C VAL A 200 -5.83 0.64 3.03
N SER A 201 -5.21 0.45 1.87
CA SER A 201 -3.77 0.68 1.68
C SER A 201 -3.45 1.79 0.68
N CYS A 202 -4.39 2.71 0.40
CA CYS A 202 -4.22 3.80 -0.57
C CYS A 202 -3.64 3.31 -1.92
N CYS A 203 -4.26 2.26 -2.46
CA CYS A 203 -3.88 1.59 -3.70
C CYS A 203 -2.49 0.91 -3.72
N LEU A 204 -1.80 0.76 -2.58
CA LEU A 204 -0.49 0.12 -2.53
C LEU A 204 -0.51 -1.33 -3.01
N HIS A 205 -1.59 -2.07 -2.75
CA HIS A 205 -1.75 -3.45 -3.23
C HIS A 205 -1.86 -3.55 -4.77
N SER A 206 -2.25 -2.45 -5.43
CA SER A 206 -2.53 -2.41 -6.86
C SER A 206 -1.30 -2.17 -7.73
N THR A 207 -0.15 -1.82 -7.15
CA THR A 207 1.06 -1.49 -7.92
C THR A 207 2.23 -2.44 -7.65
N ARG A 208 2.99 -2.71 -8.71
CA ARG A 208 4.31 -3.37 -8.65
C ARG A 208 5.46 -2.35 -8.72
N SER A 209 5.14 -1.08 -8.91
CA SER A 209 6.14 -0.02 -9.00
C SER A 209 6.54 0.42 -7.61
N PHE A 210 7.81 0.19 -7.28
CA PHE A 210 8.43 0.74 -6.08
C PHE A 210 8.28 2.26 -5.97
N ARG A 211 8.57 3.00 -7.05
CA ARG A 211 8.53 4.47 -7.05
C ARG A 211 7.11 4.96 -6.78
N LEU A 212 6.12 4.31 -7.40
CA LEU A 212 4.72 4.63 -7.17
C LEU A 212 4.29 4.28 -5.74
N SER A 213 4.78 3.17 -5.16
CA SER A 213 4.52 2.82 -3.76
C SER A 213 5.05 3.85 -2.78
N VAL A 214 6.23 4.43 -3.03
CA VAL A 214 6.77 5.54 -2.22
C VAL A 214 5.83 6.75 -2.27
N ILE A 215 5.44 7.17 -3.48
CA ILE A 215 4.58 8.34 -3.68
C ILE A 215 3.18 8.13 -3.07
N LEU A 216 2.58 6.94 -3.23
CA LEU A 216 1.29 6.59 -2.61
C LEU A 216 1.38 6.57 -1.08
N THR A 217 2.49 6.06 -0.52
CA THR A 217 2.71 6.07 0.93
C THR A 217 2.87 7.50 1.46
N GLN A 218 3.57 8.37 0.75
CA GLN A 218 3.66 9.80 1.08
C GLN A 218 2.28 10.47 1.01
N ALA A 219 1.50 10.19 -0.03
CA ALA A 219 0.14 10.68 -0.16
C ALA A 219 -0.75 10.23 1.01
N MET A 220 -0.65 8.96 1.42
CA MET A 220 -1.35 8.42 2.59
C MET A 220 -0.97 9.14 3.90
N MET A 221 0.31 9.54 4.05
CA MET A 221 0.81 10.28 5.21
C MET A 221 0.37 11.76 5.22
N CYS A 222 0.30 12.39 4.06
CA CYS A 222 0.02 13.83 3.93
C CYS A 222 -1.47 14.14 3.87
N LEU A 223 -2.23 13.38 3.09
CA LEU A 223 -3.61 13.71 2.79
C LEU A 223 -4.56 13.40 3.95
N SER A 224 -5.58 14.24 4.10
CA SER A 224 -6.79 13.90 4.83
C SER A 224 -7.51 12.73 4.16
N PHE A 225 -8.36 12.00 4.88
CA PHE A 225 -9.11 10.90 4.26
C PHE A 225 -10.09 11.32 3.19
N ASP A 226 -10.61 12.54 3.29
CA ASP A 226 -11.44 13.07 2.23
C ASP A 226 -10.64 13.25 0.95
N ASN A 227 -9.41 13.76 1.07
CA ASN A 227 -8.50 13.92 -0.06
C ASN A 227 -7.92 12.58 -0.54
N GLN A 228 -7.72 11.58 0.34
CA GLN A 228 -7.40 10.21 -0.08
C GLN A 228 -8.55 9.60 -0.87
N ALA A 229 -9.81 9.77 -0.44
CA ALA A 229 -10.98 9.30 -1.18
C ALA A 229 -11.11 9.97 -2.55
N LYS A 230 -10.85 11.29 -2.64
CA LYS A 230 -10.78 12.01 -3.92
C LYS A 230 -9.68 11.49 -4.83
N LEU A 231 -8.49 11.23 -4.28
CA LEU A 231 -7.37 10.70 -5.03
C LEU A 231 -7.71 9.31 -5.60
N ILE A 232 -8.23 8.41 -4.76
CA ILE A 232 -8.64 7.07 -5.18
C ILE A 232 -9.73 7.17 -6.25
N ALA A 233 -10.77 8.00 -6.04
CA ALA A 233 -11.81 8.23 -7.03
C ALA A 233 -11.22 8.71 -8.37
N ARG A 234 -10.31 9.68 -8.34
CA ARG A 234 -9.64 10.18 -9.54
C ARG A 234 -8.87 9.06 -10.25
N LEU A 235 -8.07 8.29 -9.53
CA LEU A 235 -7.29 7.18 -10.10
C LEU A 235 -8.19 6.07 -10.67
N THR A 236 -9.26 5.70 -9.96
CA THR A 236 -10.27 4.74 -10.42
C THR A 236 -10.92 5.23 -11.71
N LEU A 237 -11.29 6.50 -11.81
CA LEU A 237 -11.89 7.08 -13.01
C LEU A 237 -10.91 7.11 -14.19
N VAL A 238 -9.65 7.47 -13.94
CA VAL A 238 -8.61 7.40 -14.98
C VAL A 238 -8.46 5.97 -15.47
N GLY A 239 -8.40 4.99 -14.55
CA GLY A 239 -8.33 3.58 -14.91
C GLY A 239 -9.54 3.16 -15.76
N ALA A 240 -10.75 3.40 -15.27
CA ALA A 240 -11.99 3.00 -15.93
C ALA A 240 -12.12 3.57 -17.35
N ARG A 241 -11.73 4.83 -17.54
CA ARG A 241 -11.71 5.52 -18.83
C ARG A 241 -10.69 4.92 -19.81
N VAL A 242 -9.50 4.62 -19.32
CA VAL A 242 -8.44 4.00 -20.13
C VAL A 242 -8.80 2.55 -20.48
N TYR A 243 -9.42 1.83 -19.55
CA TYR A 243 -9.76 0.42 -19.71
C TYR A 243 -11.02 0.18 -20.55
N SER A 244 -12.04 1.03 -20.38
CA SER A 244 -13.33 0.90 -21.05
C SER A 244 -13.87 2.28 -21.51
N PRO A 245 -13.26 2.90 -22.53
CA PRO A 245 -13.62 4.24 -23.00
C PRO A 245 -15.03 4.32 -23.60
N HIS A 246 -15.62 3.21 -24.03
CA HIS A 246 -16.98 3.18 -24.57
C HIS A 246 -18.05 3.29 -23.46
N LEU A 247 -17.77 2.75 -22.26
CA LEU A 247 -18.65 2.90 -21.09
C LEU A 247 -18.32 4.17 -20.29
N PHE A 248 -17.04 4.52 -20.23
CA PHE A 248 -16.53 5.71 -19.55
C PHE A 248 -15.83 6.63 -20.55
N PRO A 249 -16.58 7.38 -21.37
CA PRO A 249 -15.98 8.29 -22.34
C PRO A 249 -15.09 9.34 -21.69
N ILE A 250 -14.05 9.69 -22.44
CA ILE A 250 -13.06 10.70 -22.10
C ILE A 250 -13.45 11.99 -22.83
N ASP A 251 -13.80 13.03 -22.07
CA ASP A 251 -14.11 14.36 -22.65
C ASP A 251 -12.85 15.14 -23.07
N ASP A 252 -11.66 14.74 -22.57
CA ASP A 252 -10.37 15.38 -22.86
C ASP A 252 -9.49 14.48 -23.76
N PRO A 253 -9.35 14.79 -25.07
CA PRO A 253 -8.56 14.00 -26.02
C PRO A 253 -7.09 13.79 -25.61
N GLY A 254 -6.55 14.63 -24.72
CA GLY A 254 -5.19 14.51 -24.21
C GLY A 254 -4.98 13.34 -23.24
N TYR A 255 -6.04 12.72 -22.70
CA TYR A 255 -5.92 11.61 -21.74
C TYR A 255 -5.47 10.30 -22.40
N GLU A 256 -5.96 9.98 -23.59
CA GLU A 256 -5.56 8.77 -24.33
C GLU A 256 -4.10 8.83 -24.79
N GLN A 257 -3.56 10.03 -24.99
CA GLN A 257 -2.14 10.23 -25.33
C GLN A 257 -1.22 10.16 -24.10
N LYS A 258 -1.76 10.39 -22.89
CA LYS A 258 -0.98 10.45 -21.63
C LYS A 258 -0.77 9.08 -20.99
N PHE A 259 -1.68 8.13 -21.19
CA PHE A 259 -1.60 6.80 -20.58
C PHE A 259 -1.53 5.70 -21.64
N LYS A 260 -0.58 4.77 -21.49
CA LYS A 260 -0.59 3.54 -22.27
C LYS A 260 -1.74 2.64 -21.79
N LEU A 261 -2.45 2.11 -22.77
CA LEU A 261 -3.58 1.20 -22.65
C LEU A 261 -3.12 -0.19 -22.16
N ALA A 262 -3.65 -0.68 -21.04
CA ALA A 262 -3.82 -2.12 -20.83
C ALA A 262 -5.27 -2.44 -21.17
N ILE A 263 -5.56 -2.47 -22.48
CA ILE A 263 -6.85 -3.01 -22.93
C ILE A 263 -6.66 -4.53 -22.91
N GLU A 264 -7.17 -5.19 -21.88
CA GLU A 264 -7.73 -6.51 -22.12
C GLU A 264 -9.13 -6.28 -22.68
N ARG A 265 -9.41 -6.94 -23.81
CA ARG A 265 -10.74 -6.90 -24.44
C ARG A 265 -11.76 -7.22 -23.36
N VAL A 266 -12.71 -6.31 -23.14
CA VAL A 266 -13.94 -6.62 -22.40
C VAL A 266 -14.44 -7.96 -22.97
N PRO A 267 -14.66 -9.01 -22.14
CA PRO A 267 -15.20 -10.25 -22.63
C PRO A 267 -16.46 -9.92 -23.43
N GLU A 268 -16.50 -10.28 -24.72
CA GLU A 268 -17.58 -9.91 -25.65
C GLU A 268 -18.98 -10.43 -25.22
N GLN A 269 -19.10 -11.05 -24.05
CA GLN A 269 -20.32 -11.64 -23.53
C GLN A 269 -20.33 -11.53 -22.00
N CYS A 270 -20.87 -10.43 -21.47
CA CYS A 270 -21.32 -10.40 -20.08
C CYS A 270 -22.77 -9.92 -20.06
N GLU A 271 -23.69 -10.81 -19.68
CA GLU A 271 -25.13 -10.56 -19.69
C GLU A 271 -25.56 -9.58 -18.57
N ASP A 272 -24.70 -9.31 -17.59
CA ASP A 272 -24.96 -8.38 -16.48
C ASP A 272 -24.03 -7.15 -16.54
N LEU A 273 -24.62 -6.00 -16.89
CA LEU A 273 -23.96 -4.71 -16.95
C LEU A 273 -23.43 -4.26 -15.57
N THR A 274 -24.10 -4.63 -14.48
CA THR A 274 -23.73 -4.24 -13.11
C THR A 274 -22.44 -4.91 -12.67
N TYR A 275 -22.34 -6.22 -12.92
CA TYR A 275 -21.13 -7.00 -12.67
C TYR A 275 -19.97 -6.49 -13.53
N THR A 276 -20.24 -6.21 -14.81
CA THR A 276 -19.26 -5.65 -15.75
C THR A 276 -18.69 -4.30 -15.27
N ILE A 277 -19.54 -3.39 -14.77
CA ILE A 277 -19.08 -2.08 -14.28
C ILE A 277 -18.25 -2.23 -13.00
N ASN A 278 -18.71 -3.05 -12.03
CA ASN A 278 -17.95 -3.31 -10.81
C ASN A 278 -16.56 -3.86 -11.11
N ASP A 279 -16.49 -4.83 -12.02
CA ASP A 279 -15.24 -5.43 -12.47
C ASP A 279 -14.35 -4.39 -13.13
N ILE A 280 -14.88 -3.55 -14.04
CA ILE A 280 -14.09 -2.47 -14.67
C ILE A 280 -13.53 -1.52 -13.61
N LEU A 281 -14.36 -0.99 -12.71
CA LEU A 281 -13.89 -0.01 -11.72
C LEU A 281 -12.83 -0.60 -10.77
N THR A 282 -12.93 -1.90 -10.50
CA THR A 282 -12.05 -2.63 -9.57
C THR A 282 -10.75 -3.11 -10.22
N HIS A 283 -10.81 -3.56 -11.47
CA HIS A 283 -9.67 -4.08 -12.22
C HIS A 283 -8.91 -2.99 -12.97
N ALA A 284 -9.60 -1.99 -13.50
CA ALA A 284 -8.96 -0.96 -14.30
C ALA A 284 -7.94 -0.15 -13.49
N LEU A 285 -8.20 0.08 -12.20
CA LEU A 285 -7.23 0.72 -11.32
C LEU A 285 -5.99 -0.17 -11.07
N ASP A 286 -6.19 -1.48 -10.87
CA ASP A 286 -5.08 -2.42 -10.74
C ASP A 286 -4.22 -2.45 -11.99
N GLU A 287 -4.84 -2.50 -13.17
CA GLU A 287 -4.11 -2.52 -14.44
C GLU A 287 -3.40 -1.19 -14.71
N LEU A 288 -4.07 -0.05 -14.48
CA LEU A 288 -3.46 1.27 -14.61
C LEU A 288 -2.16 1.39 -13.80
N LEU A 289 -2.16 0.90 -12.56
CA LEU A 289 -1.05 1.01 -11.61
C LEU A 289 0.04 -0.07 -11.80
N LYS A 290 -0.19 -1.10 -12.62
CA LYS A 290 0.79 -2.14 -12.97
C LYS A 290 1.60 -1.81 -14.23
N ILE A 291 1.05 -1.00 -15.14
CA ILE A 291 1.74 -0.64 -16.40
C ILE A 291 2.91 0.29 -16.09
N LYS A 292 4.12 -0.18 -16.38
CA LYS A 292 5.37 0.54 -16.09
C LYS A 292 5.44 1.89 -16.82
N GLU A 293 4.92 1.97 -18.04
CA GLU A 293 4.96 3.20 -18.83
C GLU A 293 4.06 4.31 -18.30
N ASN A 294 3.06 3.96 -17.49
CA ASN A 294 2.19 4.95 -16.83
C ASN A 294 2.84 5.53 -15.57
N GLU A 295 3.88 4.87 -15.03
CA GLU A 295 4.48 5.19 -13.73
C GLU A 295 4.82 6.68 -13.58
N ASN A 296 5.54 7.27 -14.54
CA ASN A 296 5.95 8.67 -14.43
C ASN A 296 4.75 9.62 -14.45
N VAL A 297 3.77 9.37 -15.32
CA VAL A 297 2.57 10.21 -15.44
C VAL A 297 1.72 10.11 -14.17
N LEU A 298 1.58 8.91 -13.62
CA LEU A 298 0.88 8.66 -12.36
C LEU A 298 1.57 9.34 -11.18
N ILE A 299 2.90 9.25 -11.11
CA ILE A 299 3.69 9.92 -10.05
C ILE A 299 3.45 11.43 -10.08
N GLU A 300 3.55 12.07 -11.25
CA GLU A 300 3.34 13.51 -11.36
C GLU A 300 1.89 13.91 -11.05
N LEU A 301 0.91 13.13 -11.51
CA LEU A 301 -0.50 13.35 -11.18
C LEU A 301 -0.77 13.27 -9.66
N ILE A 302 -0.18 12.27 -8.97
CA ILE A 302 -0.36 12.11 -7.53
C ILE A 302 0.34 13.25 -6.77
N LYS A 303 1.56 13.62 -7.16
CA LYS A 303 2.28 14.75 -6.54
C LYS A 303 1.52 16.06 -6.70
N GLU A 304 1.08 16.39 -7.92
CA GLU A 304 0.27 17.58 -8.18
C GLU A 304 -1.01 17.56 -7.34
N PHE A 305 -1.65 16.41 -7.19
CA PHE A 305 -2.82 16.29 -6.32
C PHE A 305 -2.48 16.58 -4.86
N VAL A 306 -1.37 16.03 -4.34
CA VAL A 306 -0.91 16.24 -2.96
C VAL A 306 -0.52 17.69 -2.72
N ASP A 307 0.18 18.34 -3.65
CA ASP A 307 0.62 19.74 -3.48
C ASP A 307 -0.56 20.73 -3.46
N ASN A 308 -1.69 20.36 -4.05
CA ASN A 308 -2.91 21.17 -4.11
C ASN A 308 -3.90 20.91 -2.96
N ASN A 309 -3.61 20.02 -2.00
CA ASN A 309 -4.59 19.53 -1.00
C ASN A 309 -4.00 19.28 0.39
#